data_AF-A0AAN7DBE2-F1
#
_entry.id   AF-A0AAN7DBE2-F1
#
_cell.length_a   1.000
_cell.length_b   1.000
_cell.length_c   1.000
_cell.angle_alpha   90.00
_cell.angle_beta   90.00
_cell.angle_gamma   90.00
#
_symmetry.space_group_name_H-M   'P 1'
#
loop_
_entity.id
_entity.type
_entity.pdbx_description
1 polymer ?
#
loop_
_entity_poly.entity_id
_entity_poly.type
_entity_poly.pdbx_seq_one_letter_code
_entity_poly.pdbx_strand_id
1 'polypeptide(L)'
;MAITSISFGTRAKSYNAYSDEQKELFLYLLRFKFLKAKPAAQRAGINPRTAQGSVKRMNEEPEWDIYGKLTNKVNRAGSQLQDEHKHFLLMPSPQPSKASV
;
A
#
# COMPACT_ATOMS: atom_id res chain seq x y z
N MET A 1 19.98 -15.98 -33.53
CA MET A 1 20.04 -14.75 -32.73
C MET A 1 18.98 -14.87 -31.64
N ALA A 2 19.37 -14.92 -30.36
CA ALA A 2 18.44 -15.05 -29.24
C ALA A 2 18.10 -13.66 -28.71
N ILE A 3 16.82 -13.30 -28.70
CA ILE A 3 16.34 -12.03 -28.14
C ILE A 3 16.13 -12.26 -26.64
N THR A 4 17.06 -11.76 -25.83
CA THR A 4 16.95 -11.78 -24.37
C THR A 4 15.82 -10.85 -23.94
N SER A 5 14.72 -11.41 -23.44
CA SER A 5 13.60 -10.65 -22.88
C SER A 5 14.03 -10.00 -21.57
N ILE A 6 14.21 -8.68 -21.55
CA ILE A 6 14.48 -7.93 -20.33
C ILE A 6 13.16 -7.79 -19.56
N SER A 7 12.97 -8.60 -18.53
CA SER A 7 11.84 -8.45 -17.61
C SER A 7 12.14 -7.31 -16.63
N PHE A 8 11.47 -6.17 -16.79
CA PHE A 8 11.47 -5.11 -15.78
C PHE A 8 10.63 -5.57 -14.57
N GLY A 9 11.31 -6.10 -13.54
CA GLY A 9 10.67 -6.49 -12.29
C GLY A 9 10.09 -5.27 -11.57
N THR A 10 8.77 -5.06 -11.64
CA THR A 10 8.08 -4.12 -10.76
C THR A 10 7.95 -4.78 -9.38
N ARG A 11 8.90 -4.51 -8.47
CA ARG A 11 8.78 -4.93 -7.07
C ARG A 11 7.68 -4.10 -6.40
N ALA A 12 6.43 -4.52 -6.55
CA ALA A 12 5.31 -3.94 -5.81
C ALA A 12 5.63 -4.04 -4.31
N LYS A 13 5.74 -2.89 -3.63
CA LYS A 13 5.86 -2.86 -2.16
C LYS A 13 4.56 -3.44 -1.60
N SER A 14 4.59 -4.66 -1.07
CA SER A 14 3.42 -5.23 -0.41
C SER A 14 3.20 -4.50 0.90
N TYR A 15 1.99 -4.02 1.13
CA TYR A 15 1.59 -3.54 2.44
C TYR A 15 1.50 -4.71 3.41
N ASN A 16 1.76 -4.45 4.70
CA ASN A 16 1.51 -5.45 5.73
C ASN A 16 0.00 -5.68 5.83
N ALA A 17 -0.45 -6.86 5.39
CA ALA A 17 -1.79 -7.35 5.65
C ALA A 17 -1.77 -8.14 6.96
N TYR A 18 -2.68 -7.82 7.87
CA TYR A 18 -2.85 -8.53 9.13
C TYR A 18 -4.15 -9.31 9.09
N SER A 19 -4.13 -10.57 9.54
CA SER A 19 -5.34 -11.39 9.66
C SER A 19 -6.28 -10.84 10.73
N ASP A 20 -7.55 -11.23 10.68
CA ASP A 20 -8.52 -10.77 11.67
C ASP A 20 -8.20 -11.33 13.07
N GLU A 21 -7.63 -12.53 13.16
CA GLU A 21 -7.11 -13.11 14.40
C GLU A 21 -6.01 -12.24 15.03
N GLN A 22 -5.08 -11.71 14.21
CA GLN A 22 -4.03 -10.82 14.71
C GLN A 22 -4.61 -9.52 15.25
N LYS A 23 -5.61 -8.96 14.55
CA LYS A 23 -6.29 -7.74 14.97
C LYS A 23 -7.08 -7.96 16.26
N GLU A 24 -7.80 -9.06 16.36
CA GLU A 24 -8.59 -9.44 17.53
C GLU A 24 -7.70 -9.64 18.75
N LEU A 25 -6.62 -10.42 18.61
CA LEU A 25 -5.64 -10.61 19.68
C LEU A 25 -5.03 -9.27 20.13
N PHE A 26 -4.71 -8.39 19.18
CA PHE A 26 -4.20 -7.06 19.50
C PHE A 26 -5.22 -6.24 20.31
N LEU A 27 -6.48 -6.18 19.87
CA LEU A 27 -7.55 -5.47 20.59
C LEU A 27 -7.78 -6.06 21.97
N TYR A 28 -7.80 -7.38 22.10
CA TYR A 28 -7.94 -8.07 23.38
C TYR A 28 -6.85 -7.67 24.36
N LEU A 29 -5.59 -7.72 23.91
CA LEU A 29 -4.43 -7.34 24.73
C LEU A 29 -4.46 -5.87 25.13
N LEU A 30 -4.95 -4.99 24.25
CA LEU A 30 -5.02 -3.55 24.50
C LEU A 30 -6.15 -3.18 25.47
N ARG A 31 -7.37 -3.68 25.22
CA ARG A 31 -8.60 -3.25 25.92
C ARG A 31 -8.89 -4.04 27.18
N PHE A 32 -8.58 -5.34 27.21
CA PHE A 32 -8.90 -6.21 28.34
C PHE A 32 -7.69 -6.55 29.21
N LYS A 33 -6.48 -6.59 28.62
CA LYS A 33 -5.23 -6.82 29.37
C LYS A 33 -4.44 -5.54 29.65
N PHE A 34 -4.94 -4.39 29.19
CA PHE A 34 -4.35 -3.05 29.41
C PHE A 34 -2.85 -2.97 29.04
N LEU A 35 -2.42 -3.76 28.06
CA LEU A 35 -1.06 -3.70 27.57
C LEU A 35 -0.85 -2.43 26.74
N LYS A 36 0.36 -1.87 26.82
CA LYS A 36 0.78 -0.80 25.91
C LYS A 36 0.84 -1.30 24.47
N ALA A 37 0.71 -0.39 23.51
CA ALA A 37 0.65 -0.71 22.08
C ALA A 37 1.80 -1.61 21.59
N LYS A 38 3.05 -1.32 21.99
CA LYS A 38 4.24 -2.08 21.56
C LYS A 38 4.21 -3.55 22.03
N PRO A 39 4.08 -3.87 23.33
CA PRO A 39 4.02 -5.26 23.78
C PRO A 39 2.79 -6.01 23.27
N ALA A 40 1.64 -5.33 23.12
CA ALA A 40 0.46 -5.94 22.49
C ALA A 40 0.73 -6.32 21.03
N ALA A 41 1.36 -5.43 20.27
CA ALA A 41 1.68 -5.65 18.86
C ALA A 41 2.66 -6.82 18.66
N GLN A 42 3.71 -6.89 19.49
CA GLN A 42 4.69 -7.99 19.43
C GLN A 42 4.03 -9.36 19.65
N ARG A 43 3.10 -9.45 20.60
CA ARG A 43 2.35 -10.69 20.88
C ARG A 43 1.36 -11.04 19.77
N ALA A 44 0.76 -10.03 19.13
CA ALA A 44 -0.19 -10.21 18.04
C ALA A 44 0.48 -10.36 16.65
N GLY A 45 1.80 -10.26 16.54
CA GLY A 45 2.50 -10.29 15.26
C GLY A 45 2.25 -9.04 14.39
N ILE A 46 1.85 -7.92 14.99
CA ILE A 46 1.64 -6.64 14.31
C ILE A 46 2.91 -5.78 14.41
N ASN A 47 3.23 -5.03 13.36
CA ASN A 47 4.35 -4.10 13.41
C ASN A 47 4.11 -3.04 14.50
N PRO A 48 5.05 -2.82 15.44
CA PRO A 48 4.87 -1.86 16.53
C PRO A 48 4.54 -0.43 16.06
N ARG A 49 5.11 0.02 14.94
CA ARG A 49 4.83 1.36 14.38
C ARG A 49 3.38 1.48 13.93
N THR A 50 2.86 0.44 13.27
CA THR A 50 1.45 0.38 12.83
C THR A 50 0.50 0.32 14.03
N ALA A 51 0.84 -0.48 15.05
CA ALA A 51 0.05 -0.57 16.26
C ALA A 51 -0.04 0.77 17.01
N GLN A 52 1.07 1.49 17.14
CA GLN A 52 1.06 2.84 17.72
C GLN A 52 0.18 3.81 16.94
N GLY A 53 0.25 3.79 15.60
CA GLY A 53 -0.63 4.61 14.75
C GLY A 53 -2.10 4.24 14.90
N SER A 54 -2.40 2.95 15.03
CA SER A 54 -3.77 2.45 15.25
C SER A 54 -4.32 2.92 16.59
N VAL A 55 -3.54 2.82 17.67
CA VAL A 55 -3.96 3.31 19.00
C VAL A 55 -4.15 4.81 19.01
N LYS A 56 -3.27 5.56 18.33
CA LYS A 56 -3.44 7.02 18.17
C LYS A 56 -4.78 7.32 17.49
N ARG A 57 -5.09 6.66 16.38
CA ARG A 57 -6.37 6.83 15.67
C ARG A 57 -7.57 6.44 16.51
N MET A 58 -7.54 5.31 17.21
CA MET A 58 -8.63 4.89 18.11
C MET A 58 -8.93 5.92 19.21
N ASN A 59 -7.95 6.75 19.59
CA ASN A 59 -8.15 7.81 20.57
C ASN A 59 -8.68 9.11 19.93
N GLU A 60 -8.32 9.39 18.67
CA GLU A 60 -8.74 10.59 17.93
C GLU A 60 -10.12 10.42 17.28
N GLU A 61 -10.41 9.21 16.80
CA GLU A 61 -11.62 8.82 16.07
C GLU A 61 -12.24 7.57 16.75
N PRO A 62 -13.18 7.75 17.71
CA PRO A 62 -13.76 6.63 18.46
C PRO A 62 -14.54 5.62 17.59
N GLU A 63 -15.05 6.08 16.44
CA GLU A 63 -15.76 5.25 15.45
C GLU A 63 -14.81 4.46 14.55
N TRP A 64 -13.51 4.79 14.57
CA TRP A 64 -12.51 4.08 13.77
C TRP A 64 -12.17 2.72 14.37
N ASP A 65 -12.15 1.71 13.51
CA ASP A 65 -11.86 0.33 13.89
C ASP A 65 -10.77 -0.28 12.98
N ILE A 66 -9.96 -1.16 13.58
CA ILE A 66 -8.83 -1.86 12.95
C ILE A 66 -9.27 -2.86 11.88
N TYR A 67 -10.52 -3.33 11.93
CA TYR A 67 -11.09 -4.19 10.87
C TYR A 67 -11.47 -3.40 9.61
N GLY A 68 -11.56 -2.07 9.72
CA GLY A 68 -11.83 -1.19 8.60
C GLY A 68 -10.83 -1.40 7.45
N LYS A 69 -11.35 -1.64 6.24
CA LYS A 69 -10.51 -1.66 5.04
C LYS A 69 -9.90 -0.27 4.89
N LEU A 70 -8.58 -0.19 4.70
CA LEU A 70 -7.93 1.08 4.34
C LEU A 70 -8.53 1.52 2.98
N THR A 71 -9.47 2.47 3.00
CA THR A 71 -10.33 2.88 1.87
C THR A 71 -9.57 3.52 0.69
N ASN A 72 -8.24 3.49 0.71
CA ASN A 72 -7.36 4.01 -0.35
C ASN A 72 -7.42 3.23 -1.67
N LYS A 73 -8.20 2.14 -1.77
CA LYS A 73 -8.52 1.55 -3.08
C LYS A 73 -9.74 2.17 -3.75
N VAL A 74 -10.67 2.77 -2.99
CA VAL A 74 -11.95 3.24 -3.53
C VAL A 74 -11.85 4.71 -3.97
N ASN A 75 -11.07 5.54 -3.26
CA ASN A 75 -10.84 6.95 -3.59
C ASN A 75 -9.57 7.21 -4.42
N ARG A 76 -8.92 6.16 -4.93
CA ARG A 76 -7.81 6.36 -5.86
C ARG A 76 -8.43 6.76 -7.19
N ALA A 77 -8.20 8.00 -7.62
CA ALA A 77 -8.49 8.39 -8.99
C ALA A 77 -7.94 7.30 -9.91
N GLY A 78 -8.78 6.79 -10.83
CA GLY A 78 -8.36 5.79 -11.81
C GLY A 78 -7.08 6.25 -12.50
N SER A 79 -6.29 5.30 -13.02
CA SER A 79 -5.09 5.63 -13.79
C SER A 79 -5.42 6.74 -14.79
N GLN A 80 -4.80 7.92 -14.63
CA GLN A 80 -4.98 9.04 -15.57
C GLN A 80 -4.48 8.67 -16.98
N LEU A 81 -3.61 7.67 -17.06
CA LEU A 81 -3.23 7.01 -18.30
C LEU A 81 -4.32 6.01 -18.71
N GLN A 82 -5.20 6.48 -19.59
CA GLN A 82 -6.03 5.61 -20.43
C GLN A 82 -5.16 4.79 -21.40
N ASP A 83 -5.69 3.68 -21.89
CA ASP A 83 -4.94 2.74 -22.71
C ASP A 83 -4.46 3.37 -24.03
N GLU A 84 -5.19 4.34 -24.59
CA GLU A 84 -4.79 5.05 -25.81
C GLU A 84 -3.49 5.86 -25.60
N HIS A 85 -3.30 6.45 -24.41
CA HIS A 85 -2.11 7.25 -24.08
C HIS A 85 -0.84 6.39 -23.95
N LYS A 86 -0.97 5.09 -23.70
CA LYS A 86 0.18 4.18 -23.53
C LYS A 86 0.88 3.90 -24.86
N HIS A 87 0.14 3.91 -25.97
CA HIS A 87 0.70 3.70 -27.32
C HIS A 87 1.69 4.81 -27.71
N PHE A 88 1.39 6.06 -27.33
CA PHE A 88 2.26 7.21 -27.63
C PHE A 88 3.54 7.27 -26.78
N LEU A 89 3.57 6.59 -25.63
CA LEU A 89 4.77 6.52 -24.80
C LEU A 89 5.78 5.46 -25.28
N LEU A 90 5.33 4.49 -26.08
CA LEU A 90 6.17 3.41 -26.61
C LEU A 90 6.78 3.73 -27.99
N MET A 91 6.30 4.78 -28.66
CA MET A 91 6.88 5.24 -29.92
C MET A 91 7.89 6.36 -29.66
N PRO A 92 9.18 6.21 -30.02
CA PRO A 92 10.09 7.34 -30.05
C PRO A 92 9.56 8.36 -31.08
N SER A 93 9.35 9.60 -30.63
CA SER A 93 8.92 10.71 -31.49
C SER A 93 9.82 10.80 -32.74
N PRO A 94 9.28 10.98 -33.96
CA PRO A 94 10.09 11.25 -35.13
C PRO A 94 10.84 12.56 -34.87
N GLN A 95 12.17 12.48 -34.74
CA GLN A 95 12.99 13.67 -34.68
C GLN A 95 12.86 14.41 -36.02
N PRO A 96 12.64 15.74 -36.04
CA PRO A 96 12.56 16.47 -37.29
C PRO A 96 13.89 16.32 -38.03
N SER A 97 13.85 15.71 -39.22
CA SER A 97 15.00 15.63 -40.12
C SER A 97 15.45 17.07 -40.41
N LYS A 98 16.70 17.39 -40.07
CA LYS A 98 17.30 18.66 -40.44
C LYS A 98 17.18 18.82 -41.96
N ALA A 99 16.40 19.80 -42.39
CA ALA A 99 16.39 20.21 -43.78
C ALA A 99 17.79 20.74 -44.10
N SER A 100 18.51 20.01 -44.97
CA SER A 100 19.74 20.50 -45.57
C SER A 100 19.35 21.46 -46.68
N VAL A 101 19.74 22.74 -46.50
CA VAL A 101 19.79 23.76 -47.55
C VAL A 101 20.94 23.45 -48.49
#